data_AF-A0A6L9Z4W3-F1
#
_entry.id   AF-A0A6L9Z4W3-F1
#
_cell.length_a   1.000
_cell.length_b   1.000
_cell.length_c   1.000
_cell.angle_alpha   90.00
_cell.angle_beta   90.00
_cell.angle_gamma   90.00
#
_symmetry.space_group_name_H-M   'P 1'
#
loop_
_entity.id
_entity.type
_entity.pdbx_description
1 polymer ?
#
loop_
_entity_poly.entity_id
_entity_poly.type
_entity_poly.pdbx_seq_one_letter_code
_entity_poly.pdbx_strand_id
1 'polypeptide(L)'
;MFTNVLPKTTLDLDYPPKDLFEAIEDLKQELNAVILAHYYQEPDIQDIADYIGDSLGLSQQAAATDADVIVFAGVHFMAETAKILNPNKLVLLPDLNAGCSLADSCPPQEFAAFKADHPDHLVVSYINCSAEIKAMSDIICTSSNSVKIVNQIPKDQPIIFAPDKNLGRYVMEQTG
;
A
#
# COMPACT_ATOMS: atom_id res chain seq x y z
N MET A 1 4.91 -1.31 -12.73
CA MET A 1 5.35 -0.03 -13.32
C MET A 1 4.23 0.97 -13.12
N PHE A 2 4.44 1.95 -12.25
CA PHE A 2 3.55 3.11 -12.14
C PHE A 2 3.78 3.99 -13.37
N THR A 3 2.72 4.58 -13.91
CA THR A 3 2.84 5.40 -15.12
C THR A 3 2.14 6.72 -14.87
N ASN A 4 2.77 7.85 -15.18
CA ASN A 4 2.06 9.12 -15.24
C ASN A 4 1.42 9.20 -16.62
N VAL A 5 0.23 8.61 -16.80
CA VAL A 5 -0.53 8.82 -18.04
C VAL A 5 -1.13 10.22 -17.98
N LEU A 6 -0.75 11.05 -18.95
CA LEU A 6 -1.34 12.37 -19.12
C LEU A 6 -2.75 12.23 -19.74
N PRO A 7 -3.75 12.99 -19.26
CA PRO A 7 -5.08 12.98 -19.85
C PRO A 7 -5.07 13.40 -21.33
N LYS A 8 -6.13 13.06 -22.08
CA LYS A 8 -6.28 13.40 -23.51
C LYS A 8 -6.29 14.90 -23.75
N THR A 9 -6.73 15.66 -22.75
CA THR A 9 -6.64 17.11 -22.68
C THR A 9 -5.26 17.47 -22.17
N THR A 10 -4.42 18.09 -23.01
CA THR A 10 -3.15 18.70 -22.55
C THR A 10 -3.48 19.80 -21.56
N LEU A 11 -3.52 19.46 -20.28
CA LEU A 11 -3.32 20.41 -19.20
C LEU A 11 -1.92 20.97 -19.40
N ASP A 12 -1.86 22.26 -19.73
CA ASP A 12 -0.60 22.98 -19.69
C ASP A 12 -0.19 23.10 -18.22
N LEU A 13 0.74 22.25 -17.78
CA LEU A 13 1.18 22.21 -16.39
C LEU A 13 1.88 23.52 -15.97
N ASP A 14 2.31 24.34 -16.94
CA ASP A 14 2.84 25.68 -16.69
C ASP A 14 1.72 26.69 -16.35
N TYR A 15 0.46 26.35 -16.63
CA TYR A 15 -0.73 27.14 -16.31
C TYR A 15 -1.82 26.24 -15.70
N PRO A 16 -1.67 25.85 -14.42
CA PRO A 16 -2.67 25.04 -13.75
C PRO A 16 -4.05 25.73 -13.77
N PRO A 17 -5.14 24.94 -13.81
CA PRO A 17 -6.48 25.50 -13.77
C PRO A 17 -6.65 26.35 -12.52
N LYS A 18 -7.44 27.43 -12.63
CA LYS A 18 -7.67 28.38 -11.53
C LYS A 18 -8.35 27.71 -10.33
N ASP A 19 -9.16 26.69 -10.59
CA ASP A 19 -9.79 25.84 -9.59
C ASP A 19 -9.28 24.40 -9.77
N LEU A 20 -8.47 23.94 -8.81
CA LEU A 20 -7.92 22.58 -8.83
C LEU A 20 -8.95 21.54 -8.40
N PHE A 21 -9.92 21.89 -7.54
CA PHE A 21 -10.93 20.96 -7.08
C PHE A 21 -11.86 20.57 -8.21
N GLU A 22 -12.35 21.57 -8.97
CA GLU A 22 -13.20 21.34 -10.14
C GLU A 22 -12.45 20.51 -11.21
N ALA A 23 -11.20 20.88 -11.52
CA ALA A 23 -10.41 20.16 -12.51
C ALA A 23 -10.10 18.70 -12.12
N ILE A 24 -9.87 18.42 -10.83
CA ILE A 24 -9.66 17.05 -10.34
C ILE A 24 -10.95 16.25 -10.44
N GLU A 25 -12.09 16.81 -10.08
CA GLU A 25 -13.39 16.14 -10.18
C GLU A 25 -13.74 15.83 -11.65
N ASP A 26 -13.52 16.76 -12.57
CA ASP A 26 -13.71 16.55 -14.01
C ASP A 26 -12.84 15.40 -14.53
N LEU A 27 -11.55 15.39 -14.19
CA LEU A 27 -10.64 14.31 -14.59
C LEU A 27 -11.01 12.97 -13.95
N LYS A 28 -11.47 12.98 -12.70
CA LYS A 28 -11.91 11.77 -12.00
C LYS A 28 -13.08 11.13 -12.75
N GLN A 29 -14.03 11.93 -13.22
CA GLN A 29 -15.15 11.47 -14.03
C GLN A 29 -14.72 11.02 -15.44
N GLU A 30 -13.88 11.79 -16.13
CA GLU A 30 -13.39 11.46 -17.49
C GLU A 30 -12.66 10.12 -17.52
N LEU A 31 -11.83 9.87 -16.51
CA LEU A 31 -10.97 8.70 -16.42
C LEU A 31 -11.65 7.50 -15.73
N ASN A 32 -12.88 7.65 -15.24
CA ASN A 32 -13.51 6.68 -14.34
C ASN A 32 -12.54 6.28 -13.21
N ALA A 33 -12.04 7.30 -12.49
CA ALA A 33 -11.04 7.14 -11.45
C ALA A 33 -11.64 7.12 -10.05
N VAL A 34 -10.93 6.47 -9.13
CA VAL A 34 -11.17 6.56 -7.69
C VAL A 34 -9.93 7.14 -6.99
N ILE A 35 -10.13 8.03 -6.04
CA ILE A 35 -9.08 8.61 -5.20
C ILE A 35 -9.14 7.95 -3.83
N LEU A 36 -8.07 7.25 -3.48
CA LEU A 36 -7.89 6.57 -2.19
C LEU A 36 -6.85 7.33 -1.37
N ALA A 37 -7.24 7.88 -0.23
CA ALA A 37 -6.37 8.70 0.62
C ALA A 37 -6.08 8.07 1.98
N HIS A 38 -4.82 8.09 2.39
CA HIS A 38 -4.46 7.73 3.76
C HIS A 38 -4.81 8.84 4.75
N TYR A 39 -5.09 8.50 6.01
CA TYR A 39 -5.38 9.45 7.09
C TYR A 39 -4.33 10.55 7.32
N TYR A 40 -3.13 10.40 6.76
CA TYR A 40 -2.02 11.36 6.94
C TYR A 40 -1.92 12.39 5.80
N GLN A 41 -2.84 12.35 4.83
CA GLN A 41 -2.89 13.33 3.76
C GLN A 41 -3.37 14.69 4.26
N GLU A 42 -3.03 15.75 3.54
CA GLU A 42 -3.51 17.10 3.82
C GLU A 42 -5.05 17.19 3.70
N PRO A 43 -5.73 18.08 4.45
CA PRO A 43 -7.19 18.19 4.43
C PRO A 43 -7.77 18.33 3.02
N ASP A 44 -7.17 19.18 2.18
CA ASP A 44 -7.63 19.41 0.81
C ASP A 44 -7.60 18.13 -0.05
N ILE A 45 -6.65 17.22 0.21
CA ILE A 45 -6.56 15.91 -0.46
C ILE A 45 -7.61 14.94 0.10
N GLN A 46 -7.89 15.02 1.40
CA GLN A 46 -8.95 14.22 2.01
C GLN A 46 -10.33 14.64 1.49
N ASP A 47 -10.57 15.94 1.28
CA ASP A 47 -11.84 16.48 0.81
C ASP A 47 -12.23 15.99 -0.60
N ILE A 48 -11.24 15.68 -1.45
CA ILE A 48 -11.46 15.15 -2.81
C ILE A 48 -11.46 13.61 -2.88
N ALA A 49 -11.12 12.93 -1.78
CA ALA A 49 -10.98 11.48 -1.77
C ALA A 49 -12.34 10.77 -1.75
N ASP A 50 -12.49 9.71 -2.54
CA ASP A 50 -13.71 8.88 -2.51
C ASP A 50 -13.70 7.92 -1.31
N TYR A 51 -12.51 7.63 -0.77
CA TYR A 51 -12.35 6.88 0.47
C TYR A 51 -11.10 7.31 1.24
N ILE A 52 -11.26 7.45 2.56
CA ILE A 52 -10.18 7.77 3.49
C ILE A 52 -10.03 6.61 4.49
N GLY A 53 -8.83 6.06 4.63
CA GLY A 53 -8.61 4.87 5.44
C GLY A 53 -7.18 4.62 5.92
N ASP A 54 -7.03 3.58 6.73
CA ASP A 54 -5.73 2.97 7.03
C ASP A 54 -5.28 2.05 5.88
N SER A 55 -4.08 1.46 6.00
CA SER A 55 -3.55 0.54 4.97
C SER A 55 -4.49 -0.63 4.65
N LEU A 56 -5.25 -1.14 5.63
CA LEU A 56 -6.14 -2.27 5.42
C LEU A 56 -7.39 -1.85 4.65
N GLY A 57 -8.05 -0.78 5.10
CA GLY A 57 -9.23 -0.23 4.46
C GLY A 57 -8.94 0.17 3.02
N LEU A 58 -7.82 0.86 2.78
CA LEU A 58 -7.40 1.25 1.44
C LEU A 58 -7.14 0.04 0.53
N SER A 59 -6.52 -1.01 1.04
CA SER A 59 -6.30 -2.25 0.28
C SER A 59 -7.61 -2.94 -0.08
N GLN A 60 -8.58 -2.94 0.84
CA GLN A 60 -9.91 -3.50 0.60
C GLN A 60 -10.69 -2.70 -0.45
N GLN A 61 -10.65 -1.37 -0.38
CA GLN A 61 -11.30 -0.51 -1.38
C GLN A 61 -10.64 -0.61 -2.74
N ALA A 62 -9.32 -0.66 -2.79
CA ALA A 62 -8.59 -0.90 -4.03
C ALA A 62 -9.00 -2.25 -4.66
N ALA A 63 -9.18 -3.31 -3.88
CA ALA A 63 -9.61 -4.61 -4.38
C ALA A 63 -11.08 -4.64 -4.83
N ALA A 64 -11.95 -3.86 -4.18
CA ALA A 64 -13.40 -3.88 -4.41
C ALA A 64 -13.89 -2.90 -5.48
N THR A 65 -13.09 -1.91 -5.86
CA THR A 65 -13.51 -0.88 -6.82
C THR A 65 -13.70 -1.43 -8.24
N ASP A 66 -14.63 -0.87 -9.00
CA ASP A 66 -14.82 -1.10 -10.44
C ASP A 66 -14.23 0.03 -11.30
N ALA A 67 -13.59 1.03 -10.69
CA ALA A 67 -12.92 2.13 -11.39
C ALA A 67 -11.78 1.61 -12.28
N ASP A 68 -11.54 2.29 -13.42
CA ASP A 68 -10.46 1.96 -14.35
C ASP A 68 -9.10 2.47 -13.86
N VAL A 69 -9.13 3.57 -13.10
CA VAL A 69 -7.94 4.26 -12.56
C VAL A 69 -8.05 4.37 -11.04
N ILE A 70 -6.96 4.06 -10.34
CA ILE A 70 -6.81 4.30 -8.90
C ILE A 70 -5.75 5.37 -8.70
N VAL A 71 -6.13 6.54 -8.20
CA VAL A 71 -5.20 7.55 -7.71
C VAL A 71 -4.97 7.28 -6.23
N PHE A 72 -3.74 6.89 -5.88
CA PHE A 72 -3.38 6.52 -4.53
C PHE A 72 -2.66 7.69 -3.85
N ALA A 73 -3.39 8.46 -3.04
CA ALA A 73 -2.86 9.52 -2.19
C ALA A 73 -2.27 8.93 -0.91
N GLY A 74 -1.08 8.33 -1.04
CA GLY A 74 -0.36 7.65 0.03
C GLY A 74 1.12 7.51 -0.29
N VAL A 75 1.75 6.47 0.26
CA VAL A 75 3.16 6.15 0.04
C VAL A 75 3.34 4.97 -0.90
N HIS A 76 4.54 4.82 -1.45
CA HIS A 76 4.89 3.90 -2.53
C HIS A 76 4.40 2.46 -2.31
N PHE A 77 4.68 1.85 -1.16
CA PHE A 77 4.29 0.46 -0.90
C PHE A 77 2.76 0.24 -0.87
N MET A 78 2.00 1.28 -0.54
CA MET A 78 0.53 1.20 -0.53
C MET A 78 0.00 1.21 -1.97
N ALA A 79 0.54 2.10 -2.82
CA ALA A 79 0.25 2.12 -4.25
C ALA A 79 0.68 0.81 -4.93
N GLU A 80 1.82 0.22 -4.54
CA GLU A 80 2.26 -1.11 -4.99
C GLU A 80 1.22 -2.17 -4.62
N THR A 81 0.70 -2.12 -3.40
CA THR A 81 -0.32 -3.06 -2.94
C THR A 81 -1.60 -2.93 -3.78
N ALA A 82 -2.06 -1.71 -4.06
CA ALA A 82 -3.19 -1.49 -4.95
C ALA A 82 -2.95 -2.04 -6.36
N LYS A 83 -1.73 -1.89 -6.90
CA LYS A 83 -1.34 -2.43 -8.21
C LYS A 83 -1.21 -3.95 -8.23
N ILE A 84 -0.73 -4.56 -7.15
CA ILE A 84 -0.69 -6.03 -6.99
C ILE A 84 -2.12 -6.60 -6.99
N LEU A 85 -3.04 -5.96 -6.27
CA LEU A 85 -4.45 -6.37 -6.21
C LEU A 85 -5.19 -6.11 -7.53
N ASN A 86 -4.74 -5.14 -8.32
CA ASN A 86 -5.34 -4.73 -9.58
C ASN A 86 -4.32 -4.71 -10.73
N PRO A 87 -3.84 -5.88 -11.18
CA PRO A 87 -2.74 -5.96 -12.15
C PRO A 87 -3.06 -5.27 -13.49
N ASN A 88 -4.34 -5.22 -13.87
CA ASN A 88 -4.78 -4.67 -15.15
C ASN A 88 -5.25 -3.20 -15.08
N LYS A 89 -5.50 -2.65 -13.89
CA LYS A 89 -5.93 -1.24 -13.74
C LYS A 89 -4.75 -0.29 -13.74
N LEU A 90 -4.99 0.96 -14.10
CA LEU A 90 -4.01 2.01 -13.94
C LEU A 90 -3.96 2.43 -12.46
N VAL A 91 -2.77 2.41 -11.86
CA VAL A 91 -2.56 2.90 -10.49
C VAL A 91 -1.56 4.05 -10.55
N LEU A 92 -1.97 5.22 -10.06
CA LEU A 92 -1.23 6.46 -10.07
C LEU A 92 -0.79 6.80 -8.64
N LEU A 93 0.48 7.15 -8.48
CA LEU A 93 1.03 7.70 -7.24
C LEU A 93 1.50 9.13 -7.55
N PRO A 94 0.88 10.18 -6.97
CA PRO A 94 1.18 11.57 -7.33
C PRO A 94 2.65 11.98 -7.13
N ASP A 95 3.31 11.42 -6.12
CA ASP A 95 4.75 11.62 -5.88
C ASP A 95 5.46 10.28 -5.67
N LEU A 96 6.33 9.91 -6.61
CA LEU A 96 7.12 8.68 -6.53
C LEU A 96 8.15 8.71 -5.39
N ASN A 97 8.50 9.89 -4.86
CA ASN A 97 9.39 10.03 -3.72
C ASN A 97 8.68 9.86 -2.37
N ALA A 98 7.36 9.65 -2.36
CA ALA A 98 6.59 9.33 -1.16
C ALA A 98 6.95 7.93 -0.62
N GLY A 99 8.11 7.82 0.02
CA GLY A 99 8.66 6.58 0.57
C GLY A 99 8.20 6.24 1.98
N CYS A 100 8.74 5.15 2.53
CA CYS A 100 8.53 4.76 3.92
C CYS A 100 9.81 4.17 4.49
N SER A 101 10.42 4.88 5.44
CA SER A 101 11.68 4.49 6.08
C SER A 101 11.63 3.09 6.71
N LEU A 102 10.46 2.66 7.19
CA LEU A 102 10.25 1.33 7.73
C LEU A 102 10.33 0.26 6.64
N ALA A 103 9.72 0.50 5.47
CA ALA A 103 9.83 -0.42 4.34
C ALA A 103 11.29 -0.50 3.85
N ASP A 104 11.97 0.65 3.78
CA ASP A 104 13.36 0.76 3.34
C ASP A 104 14.35 0.09 4.31
N SER A 105 13.98 -0.06 5.58
CA SER A 105 14.81 -0.74 6.60
C SER A 105 14.89 -2.26 6.46
N CYS A 106 14.20 -2.84 5.47
CA CYS A 106 14.24 -4.28 5.19
C CYS A 106 14.62 -4.52 3.72
N PRO A 107 15.92 -4.47 3.39
CA PRO A 107 16.41 -4.70 2.05
C PRO A 107 16.09 -6.12 1.57
N PRO A 108 15.54 -6.31 0.35
CA PRO A 108 15.13 -7.62 -0.16
C PRO A 108 16.25 -8.67 -0.15
N GLN A 109 17.49 -8.28 -0.50
CA GLN A 109 18.61 -9.22 -0.53
C GLN A 109 18.98 -9.75 0.86
N GLU A 110 19.01 -8.87 1.86
CA GLU A 110 19.29 -9.26 3.25
C GLU A 110 18.16 -10.11 3.82
N PHE A 111 16.92 -9.74 3.53
CA PHE A 111 15.75 -10.52 3.94
C PHE A 111 15.72 -11.91 3.30
N ALA A 112 16.08 -12.03 2.01
CA ALA A 112 16.17 -13.31 1.32
C ALA A 112 17.22 -14.23 1.95
N ALA A 113 18.39 -13.69 2.31
CA ALA A 113 19.42 -14.45 3.02
C ALA A 113 18.92 -14.91 4.40
N PHE A 114 18.28 -14.02 5.17
CA PHE A 114 17.71 -14.37 6.46
C PHE A 114 16.63 -15.46 6.36
N LYS A 115 15.74 -15.37 5.37
CA LYS A 115 14.73 -16.40 5.09
C LYS A 115 15.37 -17.74 4.72
N ALA A 116 16.44 -17.73 3.92
CA ALA A 116 17.14 -18.96 3.51
C ALA A 116 17.78 -19.70 4.69
N ASP A 117 18.21 -18.97 5.72
CA ASP A 117 18.74 -19.55 6.96
C ASP A 117 17.64 -20.14 7.88
N HIS A 118 16.36 -19.88 7.58
CA HIS A 118 15.19 -20.31 8.34
C HIS A 118 14.15 -21.00 7.44
N PRO A 119 14.49 -22.08 6.72
CA PRO A 119 13.67 -22.64 5.65
C PRO A 119 12.31 -23.19 6.13
N ASP A 120 12.21 -23.59 7.39
CA ASP A 120 10.98 -24.14 7.98
C ASP A 120 10.06 -23.07 8.59
N HIS A 121 10.44 -21.78 8.53
CA HIS A 121 9.65 -20.69 9.11
C HIS A 121 8.63 -20.14 8.12
N LEU A 122 7.43 -19.87 8.63
CA LEU A 122 6.39 -19.16 7.90
C LEU A 122 6.65 -17.65 7.97
N VAL A 123 6.63 -16.97 6.83
CA VAL A 123 6.89 -15.54 6.74
C VAL A 123 5.59 -14.75 6.82
N VAL A 124 5.42 -14.00 7.91
CA VAL A 124 4.34 -13.02 8.08
C VAL A 124 4.95 -11.63 7.96
N SER A 125 4.52 -10.85 6.96
CA SER A 125 5.03 -9.50 6.77
C SER A 125 3.95 -8.44 6.95
N TYR A 126 4.29 -7.40 7.69
CA TYR A 126 3.50 -6.20 7.78
C TYR A 126 3.44 -5.52 6.40
N ILE A 127 2.28 -5.01 6.02
CA ILE A 127 2.00 -4.40 4.72
C ILE A 127 2.98 -3.27 4.33
N ASN A 128 3.58 -2.62 5.33
CA ASN A 128 4.61 -1.59 5.20
C ASN A 128 5.98 -2.19 4.82
N CYS A 129 6.04 -2.89 3.69
CA CYS A 129 7.26 -3.46 3.09
C CYS A 129 7.18 -3.35 1.56
N SER A 130 8.31 -3.49 0.86
CA SER A 130 8.32 -3.44 -0.61
C SER A 130 7.56 -4.62 -1.25
N ALA A 131 7.17 -4.47 -2.51
CA ALA A 131 6.59 -5.58 -3.29
C ALA A 131 7.50 -6.83 -3.33
N GLU A 132 8.83 -6.66 -3.33
CA GLU A 132 9.78 -7.78 -3.30
C GLU A 132 9.73 -8.55 -1.97
N ILE A 133 9.63 -7.84 -0.84
CA ILE A 133 9.42 -8.48 0.46
C ILE A 133 8.08 -9.22 0.46
N LYS A 134 7.01 -8.60 -0.04
CA LYS A 134 5.69 -9.25 -0.15
C LYS A 134 5.74 -10.54 -0.98
N ALA A 135 6.52 -10.57 -2.06
CA ALA A 135 6.70 -11.76 -2.88
C ALA A 135 7.44 -12.90 -2.16
N MET A 136 8.21 -12.57 -1.12
CA MET A 136 8.89 -13.54 -0.24
C MET A 136 8.06 -13.90 1.01
N SER A 137 6.90 -13.29 1.21
CA SER A 137 6.02 -13.53 2.35
C SER A 137 4.96 -14.60 2.06
N ASP A 138 4.60 -15.38 3.07
CA ASP A 138 3.47 -16.32 2.99
C ASP A 138 2.15 -15.61 3.33
N ILE A 139 2.19 -14.66 4.28
CA ILE A 139 1.02 -13.90 4.72
C ILE A 139 1.37 -12.42 4.87
N ILE A 140 0.48 -11.54 4.38
CA ILE A 140 0.55 -10.09 4.63
C ILE A 140 -0.46 -9.71 5.72
N CYS A 141 0.00 -8.97 6.73
CA CYS A 141 -0.83 -8.43 7.79
C CYS A 141 -0.77 -6.90 7.87
N THR A 142 -1.70 -6.31 8.61
CA THR A 142 -1.64 -4.91 9.08
C THR A 142 -1.56 -4.89 10.61
N SER A 143 -1.28 -3.72 11.19
CA SER A 143 -1.34 -3.53 12.65
C SER A 143 -2.70 -3.96 13.21
N SER A 144 -3.78 -3.65 12.48
CA SER A 144 -5.17 -3.95 12.85
C SER A 144 -5.54 -5.44 12.85
N ASN A 145 -4.79 -6.33 12.18
CA ASN A 145 -5.14 -7.75 12.08
C ASN A 145 -4.00 -8.74 12.39
N SER A 146 -2.78 -8.26 12.64
CA SER A 146 -1.58 -9.09 12.88
C SER A 146 -1.77 -10.16 13.94
N VAL A 147 -2.25 -9.80 15.14
CA VAL A 147 -2.53 -10.75 16.25
C VAL A 147 -3.57 -11.79 15.86
N LYS A 148 -4.62 -11.40 15.13
CA LYS A 148 -5.66 -12.32 14.67
C LYS A 148 -5.12 -13.31 13.65
N ILE A 149 -4.23 -12.85 12.75
CA ILE A 149 -3.58 -13.71 11.76
C ILE A 149 -2.66 -14.72 12.45
N VAL A 150 -1.79 -14.26 13.36
CA VAL A 150 -0.82 -15.15 14.01
C VAL A 150 -1.51 -16.20 14.89
N ASN A 151 -2.60 -15.86 15.58
CA ASN A 151 -3.38 -16.83 16.34
C ASN A 151 -4.05 -17.95 15.50
N GLN A 152 -4.11 -17.82 14.17
CA GLN A 152 -4.61 -18.86 13.27
C GLN A 152 -3.51 -19.81 12.78
N ILE A 153 -2.24 -19.48 13.04
CA ILE A 153 -1.09 -20.31 12.68
C ILE A 153 -0.89 -21.37 13.78
N PRO A 154 -0.50 -22.62 13.46
CA PRO A 154 -0.16 -23.63 14.46
C PRO A 154 0.88 -23.13 15.46
N LYS A 155 0.71 -23.42 16.75
CA LYS A 155 1.58 -22.88 17.81
C LYS A 155 3.04 -23.34 17.72
N ASP A 156 3.26 -24.48 17.10
CA ASP A 156 4.57 -25.09 16.88
C ASP A 156 5.23 -24.64 15.56
N GLN A 157 4.52 -23.89 14.72
CA GLN A 157 5.07 -23.33 13.49
C GLN A 157 5.91 -22.08 13.81
N PRO A 158 7.23 -22.09 13.59
CA PRO A 158 8.05 -20.90 13.77
C PRO A 158 7.73 -19.85 12.70
N ILE A 159 7.81 -18.58 13.07
CA ILE A 159 7.41 -17.43 12.23
C ILE A 159 8.57 -16.45 12.08
N ILE A 160 8.80 -15.98 10.86
CA ILE A 160 9.56 -14.75 10.60
C ILE A 160 8.56 -13.60 10.51
N PHE A 161 8.75 -12.56 11.33
CA PHE A 161 7.95 -11.34 11.27
C PHE A 161 8.80 -10.17 10.76
N ALA A 162 8.33 -9.49 9.71
CA ALA A 162 9.07 -8.37 9.08
C ALA A 162 8.14 -7.21 8.69
N PRO A 163 8.66 -5.99 8.48
CA PRO A 163 9.99 -5.53 8.90
C PRO A 163 10.00 -4.93 10.31
N ASP A 164 8.81 -4.69 10.89
CA ASP A 164 8.67 -3.95 12.14
C ASP A 164 8.89 -4.83 13.38
N LYS A 165 10.06 -4.67 14.00
CA LYS A 165 10.42 -5.38 15.24
C LYS A 165 9.53 -5.04 16.43
N ASN A 166 8.95 -3.84 16.49
CA ASN A 166 8.10 -3.43 17.60
C ASN A 166 6.72 -4.06 17.45
N LEU A 167 6.15 -4.04 16.24
CA LEU A 167 4.91 -4.76 15.96
C LEU A 167 5.11 -6.27 16.15
N GLY A 168 6.23 -6.83 15.67
CA GLY A 168 6.57 -8.23 15.89
C GLY A 168 6.65 -8.59 17.37
N ARG A 169 7.29 -7.74 18.20
CA ARG A 169 7.32 -7.92 19.66
C ARG A 169 5.94 -7.88 20.29
N TYR A 170 5.12 -6.89 19.92
CA TYR A 170 3.75 -6.81 20.40
C TYR A 170 2.95 -8.06 20.04
N VAL A 171 3.07 -8.55 18.81
CA VAL A 171 2.38 -9.77 18.38
C VAL A 171 2.82 -10.98 19.21
N MET A 172 4.13 -11.18 19.41
CA MET A 172 4.66 -12.23 20.28
C MET A 172 4.11 -12.13 21.71
N GLU A 173 4.05 -10.93 22.29
CA GLU A 173 3.47 -10.71 23.63
C GLU A 173 1.98 -11.08 23.70
N GLN A 174 1.23 -10.93 22.62
CA GLN A 174 -0.21 -11.25 22.57
C GLN A 174 -0.51 -12.71 22.23
N THR A 175 0.37 -13.40 21.49
CA THR A 175 0.10 -14.75 20.97
C THR A 175 0.83 -15.86 21.75
N GLY A 176 1.85 -15.49 22.53
CA GLY A 176 2.81 -16.43 23.11
C GLY A 176 3.76 -17.00 22.07
#